data_AF-A0A9J7LR35-F1
#
_entry.id   AF-A0A9J7LR35-F1
#
_cell.length_a   1.000
_cell.length_b   1.000
_cell.length_c   1.000
_cell.angle_alpha   90.00
_cell.angle_beta   90.00
_cell.angle_gamma   90.00
#
_symmetry.space_group_name_H-M   'P 1'
#
loop_
_entity.id
_entity.type
_entity.pdbx_description
1 polymer ?
#
loop_
_entity_poly.entity_id
_entity_poly.type
_entity_poly.pdbx_seq_one_letter_code
_entity_poly.pdbx_strand_id
1 'polypeptide(L)'
;MFQFNQNPFTQYMVSYMVETGMYSKPEASVVYSTFWICYASMRWVSIAIAAWVPIHIMLSVEITGLCISGIVLAVWGATNKAVFWAFTCILGLFSSSVFPGGTAWANRYLDASSIVFAICVVGASVGSTAANYATGYLFEYMGPRAMLYLFMGCGCGLLAVFAVMQVSVSPLFAPGRHTQEETMEMSVHGDKDGKRDGDDVVANANPPMSSQQK
;
A
#
# COMPACT_ATOMS: atom_id res chain seq x y z
N MET A 1 7.99 -3.65 25.74
CA MET A 1 6.85 -2.74 25.49
C MET A 1 6.64 -2.68 23.98
N PHE A 2 5.70 -3.50 23.49
CA PHE A 2 5.15 -3.54 22.12
C PHE A 2 6.13 -3.48 20.92
N GLN A 3 6.83 -4.59 20.65
CA GLN A 3 7.43 -4.87 19.33
C GLN A 3 6.31 -5.22 18.34
N PHE A 4 5.57 -4.21 17.87
CA PHE A 4 4.49 -4.42 16.91
C PHE A 4 5.08 -4.82 15.55
N ASN A 5 4.77 -6.05 15.14
CA ASN A 5 4.69 -6.48 13.74
C ASN A 5 6.01 -6.54 12.94
N GLN A 6 6.96 -7.31 13.44
CA GLN A 6 8.07 -7.81 12.63
C GLN A 6 7.53 -8.96 11.76
N ASN A 7 7.75 -8.89 10.44
CA ASN A 7 7.31 -9.94 9.51
C ASN A 7 7.84 -11.30 10.00
N PRO A 8 7.04 -12.39 10.01
CA PRO A 8 7.50 -13.72 10.40
C PRO A 8 8.81 -14.10 9.72
N PHE A 9 9.01 -13.67 8.48
CA PHE A 9 10.29 -13.84 7.78
C PHE A 9 11.49 -13.29 8.58
N THR A 10 11.46 -12.03 9.01
CA THR A 10 12.56 -11.39 9.75
C THR A 10 12.79 -11.99 11.14
N GLN A 11 11.74 -12.49 11.80
CA GLN A 11 11.86 -13.13 13.11
C GLN A 11 12.61 -14.45 13.03
N TYR A 12 12.33 -15.25 12.00
CA TYR A 12 12.94 -16.57 11.83
C TYR A 12 14.14 -16.58 10.87
N MET A 13 14.47 -15.44 10.25
CA MET A 13 15.53 -15.34 9.24
C MET A 13 16.89 -15.84 9.76
N VAL A 14 17.27 -15.43 10.96
CA VAL A 14 18.56 -15.83 11.56
C VAL A 14 18.55 -17.31 11.92
N SER A 15 17.45 -17.82 12.47
CA SER A 15 17.29 -19.25 12.76
C SER A 15 17.36 -20.09 11.47
N TYR A 16 16.68 -19.65 10.41
CA TYR A 16 16.75 -20.27 9.08
C TYR A 16 18.19 -20.32 8.55
N MET A 17 18.92 -19.20 8.61
CA MET A 17 20.30 -19.11 8.12
C MET A 17 21.28 -20.04 8.88
N VAL A 18 21.05 -20.23 10.18
CA VAL A 18 21.88 -21.07 11.04
C VAL A 18 21.52 -22.56 10.88
N GLU A 19 20.23 -22.91 10.85
CA GLU A 19 19.79 -24.31 10.71
C GLU A 19 20.03 -24.89 9.33
N THR A 20 19.98 -24.06 8.29
CA THR A 20 20.35 -24.50 6.93
C THR A 20 21.87 -24.67 6.76
N GLY A 21 22.68 -24.30 7.75
CA GLY A 21 24.15 -24.33 7.67
C GLY A 21 24.73 -23.37 6.62
N MET A 22 23.91 -22.47 6.08
CA MET A 22 24.33 -21.55 5.01
C MET A 22 25.20 -20.41 5.56
N TYR A 23 24.94 -19.93 6.77
CA TYR A 23 25.72 -18.86 7.38
C TYR A 23 26.07 -19.18 8.82
N SER A 24 27.25 -18.76 9.26
CA SER A 24 27.59 -18.74 10.69
C SER A 24 26.73 -17.70 11.42
N LYS A 25 26.54 -17.86 12.74
CA LYS A 25 25.81 -16.87 13.57
C LYS A 25 26.25 -15.41 13.33
N PRO A 26 27.56 -15.07 13.28
CA PRO A 26 27.98 -13.69 13.01
C PRO A 26 27.65 -13.25 11.57
N GLU A 27 27.80 -14.10 10.56
CA GLU A 27 27.42 -13.71 9.19
C GLU A 27 25.91 -13.52 9.03
N ALA A 28 25.10 -14.35 9.70
CA ALA A 28 23.65 -14.23 9.72
C ALA A 28 23.20 -12.87 10.30
N SER A 29 23.89 -12.36 11.33
CA SER A 29 23.64 -11.01 11.85
C SER A 29 24.00 -9.90 10.85
N VAL A 30 25.06 -10.07 10.06
CA VAL A 30 25.44 -9.10 9.02
C VAL A 30 24.38 -9.04 7.91
N VAL A 31 23.87 -10.19 7.48
CA VAL A 31 22.74 -10.26 6.53
C VAL A 31 21.50 -9.57 7.11
N TYR A 32 21.20 -9.82 8.39
CA TYR A 32 20.08 -9.18 9.07
C TYR A 32 20.22 -7.66 9.16
N SER A 33 21.38 -7.14 9.56
CA SER A 33 21.62 -5.69 9.61
C SER A 33 21.55 -5.06 8.21
N THR A 34 22.08 -5.74 7.20
CA THR A 34 22.04 -5.27 5.80
C THR A 34 20.60 -5.14 5.31
N PHE A 35 19.76 -6.13 5.61
CA PHE A 35 18.32 -6.08 5.30
C PHE A 35 17.68 -4.79 5.84
N TRP A 36 17.93 -4.45 7.12
CA TRP A 36 17.38 -3.24 7.74
C TRP A 36 17.92 -1.96 7.12
N ILE A 37 19.19 -1.93 6.76
CA ILE A 37 19.82 -0.78 6.10
C ILE A 37 19.18 -0.56 4.73
N CYS A 38 19.02 -1.62 3.94
CA CYS A 38 18.33 -1.57 2.65
C CYS A 38 16.90 -1.06 2.85
N TYR A 39 16.13 -1.66 3.76
CA TYR A 39 14.77 -1.25 4.09
C TYR A 39 14.67 0.25 4.42
N ALA A 40 15.60 0.77 5.24
CA ALA A 40 15.64 2.18 5.59
C ALA A 40 16.03 3.07 4.40
N SER A 41 17.00 2.64 3.59
CA SER A 41 17.48 3.40 2.43
C SER A 41 16.40 3.61 1.37
N MET A 42 15.54 2.61 1.14
CA MET A 42 14.49 2.70 0.12
C MET A 42 13.44 3.76 0.46
N ARG A 43 13.24 4.13 1.73
CA ARG A 43 12.31 5.22 2.05
C ARG A 43 12.77 6.57 1.51
N TRP A 44 14.07 6.86 1.55
CA TRP A 44 14.64 8.08 0.98
C TRP A 44 14.49 8.09 -0.55
N VAL A 45 14.75 6.94 -1.17
CA VAL A 45 14.60 6.75 -2.61
C VAL A 45 13.12 6.87 -3.03
N SER A 46 12.21 6.27 -2.27
CA SER A 46 10.77 6.31 -2.53
C SER A 46 10.21 7.74 -2.44
N ILE A 47 10.65 8.54 -1.46
CA ILE A 47 10.28 9.97 -1.38
C ILE A 47 10.76 10.73 -2.61
N ALA A 48 11.99 10.50 -3.06
CA ALA A 48 12.53 11.16 -4.25
C ALA A 48 11.75 10.77 -5.52
N ILE A 49 11.37 9.49 -5.66
CA ILE A 49 10.63 8.96 -6.82
C ILE A 49 9.16 9.40 -6.79
N ALA A 50 8.55 9.54 -5.61
CA ALA A 50 7.15 9.92 -5.44
C ALA A 50 6.81 11.30 -6.04
N ALA A 51 7.80 12.18 -6.23
CA ALA A 51 7.61 13.45 -6.89
C ALA A 51 7.44 13.34 -8.42
N TRP A 52 7.80 12.22 -9.04
CA TRP A 52 7.88 12.06 -10.50
C TRP A 52 6.99 10.93 -11.03
N VAL A 53 6.61 9.96 -10.19
CA VAL A 53 5.90 8.74 -10.62
C VAL A 53 4.55 8.62 -9.91
N PRO A 54 3.46 8.28 -10.62
CA PRO A 54 2.17 8.10 -10.00
C PRO A 54 2.11 6.85 -9.12
N ILE A 55 1.39 6.96 -7.99
CA ILE A 55 1.30 5.96 -6.91
C ILE A 55 0.94 4.53 -7.39
N HIS A 56 0.10 4.41 -8.43
CA HIS A 56 -0.37 3.12 -8.93
C HIS A 56 0.75 2.32 -9.62
N ILE A 57 1.66 3.00 -10.33
CA ILE A 57 2.82 2.37 -10.97
C ILE A 57 3.82 1.96 -9.91
N MET A 58 4.13 2.84 -8.95
CA MET A 58 5.05 2.52 -7.84
C MET A 58 4.59 1.26 -7.09
N LEU A 59 3.30 1.21 -6.69
CA LEU A 59 2.77 0.06 -5.96
C LEU A 59 2.79 -1.23 -6.79
N SER A 60 2.54 -1.15 -8.11
CA SER A 60 2.60 -2.32 -9.00
C SER A 60 4.02 -2.89 -9.13
N VAL A 61 5.02 -2.03 -9.25
CA VAL A 61 6.43 -2.43 -9.35
C VAL A 61 6.89 -3.06 -8.04
N GLU A 62 6.50 -2.48 -6.91
CA GLU A 62 6.86 -2.97 -5.58
C GLU A 62 6.29 -4.36 -5.30
N ILE A 63 5.00 -4.58 -5.58
CA ILE A 63 4.37 -5.88 -5.34
C ILE A 63 4.90 -6.94 -6.32
N THR A 64 5.14 -6.57 -7.58
CA THR A 64 5.74 -7.49 -8.56
C THR A 64 7.17 -7.86 -8.15
N GLY A 65 7.96 -6.89 -7.70
CA GLY A 65 9.31 -7.11 -7.19
C GLY A 65 9.33 -7.98 -5.94
N LEU A 66 8.37 -7.81 -5.03
CA LEU A 66 8.21 -8.64 -3.84
C LEU A 66 7.91 -10.10 -4.22
N CYS A 67 7.05 -10.32 -5.20
CA CYS A 67 6.70 -11.66 -5.65
C CYS A 67 7.80 -12.35 -6.44
N ILE A 68 8.46 -11.66 -7.37
CA ILE A 68 9.63 -12.20 -8.05
C ILE A 68 10.69 -12.59 -7.02
N SER A 69 10.94 -11.72 -6.03
CA SER A 69 11.90 -12.00 -4.97
C SER A 69 11.51 -13.21 -4.13
N GLY A 70 10.22 -13.34 -3.77
CA GLY A 70 9.69 -14.49 -3.04
C GLY A 70 9.82 -15.80 -3.82
N ILE A 71 9.53 -15.81 -5.12
CA ILE A 71 9.66 -16.98 -5.99
C ILE A 71 11.14 -17.38 -6.11
N VAL A 72 12.03 -16.42 -6.37
CA VAL A 72 13.46 -16.71 -6.50
C VAL A 72 14.05 -17.22 -5.19
N LEU A 73 13.65 -16.66 -4.05
CA LEU A 73 14.02 -17.17 -2.72
C LEU A 73 13.50 -18.59 -2.49
N ALA A 74 12.26 -18.90 -2.88
CA ALA A 74 11.70 -20.25 -2.71
C ALA A 74 12.42 -21.30 -3.57
N VAL A 75 12.79 -20.97 -4.81
CA VAL A 75 13.42 -21.91 -5.75
C VAL A 75 14.93 -22.04 -5.50
N TRP A 76 15.65 -20.92 -5.38
CA TRP A 76 17.12 -20.88 -5.33
C TRP A 76 17.70 -20.46 -3.98
N GLY A 77 16.88 -19.93 -3.07
CA GLY A 77 17.35 -19.44 -1.77
C GLY A 77 17.92 -20.54 -0.87
N ALA A 78 17.49 -21.80 -1.07
CA ALA A 78 18.02 -22.94 -0.32
C ALA A 78 19.36 -23.48 -0.87
N THR A 79 19.74 -23.11 -2.10
CA THR A 79 20.92 -23.67 -2.80
C THR A 79 22.08 -22.69 -2.88
N ASN A 80 21.81 -21.38 -2.95
CA ASN A 80 22.82 -20.36 -3.19
C ASN A 80 22.79 -19.22 -2.16
N LYS A 81 23.86 -19.12 -1.37
CA LYS A 81 24.06 -18.08 -0.35
C LYS A 81 23.97 -16.66 -0.93
N ALA A 82 24.67 -16.40 -2.04
CA ALA A 82 24.70 -15.08 -2.68
C ALA A 82 23.31 -14.65 -3.20
N VAL A 83 22.53 -15.59 -3.74
CA VAL A 83 21.17 -15.34 -4.22
C VAL A 83 20.26 -15.03 -3.03
N PHE A 84 20.35 -15.81 -1.95
CA PHE A 84 19.59 -15.55 -0.73
C PHE A 84 19.87 -14.14 -0.19
N TRP A 85 21.14 -13.73 -0.11
CA TRP A 85 21.50 -12.40 0.39
C TRP A 85 20.99 -11.26 -0.52
N ALA A 86 21.22 -11.36 -1.83
CA ALA A 86 20.78 -10.34 -2.78
C ALA A 86 19.25 -10.16 -2.78
N PHE A 87 18.50 -11.27 -2.85
CA PHE A 87 17.04 -11.21 -2.88
C PHE A 87 16.44 -10.82 -1.52
N THR A 88 17.09 -11.14 -0.40
CA THR A 88 16.70 -10.62 0.92
C THR A 88 16.82 -9.09 0.96
N CYS A 89 17.89 -8.53 0.40
CA CYS A 89 18.05 -7.08 0.31
C CYS A 89 16.98 -6.45 -0.57
N ILE A 90 16.75 -6.99 -1.77
CA ILE A 90 15.71 -6.53 -2.71
C ILE A 90 14.32 -6.58 -2.08
N LEU A 91 14.02 -7.65 -1.35
CA LEU A 91 12.78 -7.83 -0.62
C LEU A 91 12.61 -6.79 0.50
N GLY A 92 13.68 -6.49 1.23
CA GLY A 92 13.69 -5.41 2.22
C GLY A 92 13.42 -4.03 1.60
N LEU A 93 14.00 -3.76 0.43
CA LEU A 93 13.74 -2.53 -0.32
C LEU A 93 12.24 -2.40 -0.64
N PHE A 94 11.65 -3.37 -1.34
CA PHE A 94 10.25 -3.30 -1.75
C PHE A 94 9.28 -3.33 -0.56
N SER A 95 9.58 -4.07 0.51
CA SER A 95 8.71 -4.13 1.69
C SER A 95 8.58 -2.79 2.43
N SER A 96 9.48 -1.84 2.20
CA SER A 96 9.49 -0.55 2.92
C SER A 96 8.39 0.41 2.51
N SER A 97 7.97 0.34 1.25
CA SER A 97 7.08 1.28 0.59
C SER A 97 5.66 0.72 0.40
N VAL A 98 5.45 -0.59 0.56
CA VAL A 98 4.13 -1.23 0.48
C VAL A 98 3.10 -0.59 1.42
N PHE A 99 3.51 -0.27 2.66
CA PHE A 99 2.61 0.34 3.64
C PHE A 99 2.23 1.80 3.31
N PRO A 100 3.19 2.73 3.10
CA PRO A 100 2.84 4.09 2.68
C PRO A 100 2.16 4.13 1.31
N GLY A 101 2.58 3.30 0.36
CA GLY A 101 1.98 3.19 -0.97
C GLY A 101 0.55 2.66 -0.93
N GLY A 102 0.29 1.62 -0.14
CA GLY A 102 -1.05 1.08 0.08
C GLY A 102 -1.98 2.09 0.76
N THR A 103 -1.46 2.86 1.72
CA THR A 103 -2.23 3.92 2.40
C THR A 103 -2.56 5.09 1.46
N ALA A 104 -1.62 5.49 0.61
CA ALA A 104 -1.86 6.53 -0.40
C ALA A 104 -2.85 6.09 -1.48
N TRP A 105 -2.83 4.82 -1.88
CA TRP A 105 -3.86 4.25 -2.74
C TRP A 105 -5.21 4.23 -2.02
N ALA A 106 -5.26 3.76 -0.77
CA ALA A 106 -6.49 3.65 -0.01
C ALA A 106 -7.21 5.00 0.08
N ASN A 107 -6.50 6.06 0.48
CA ASN A 107 -7.03 7.42 0.54
C ASN A 107 -7.59 7.95 -0.78
N ARG A 108 -7.07 7.47 -1.93
CA ARG A 108 -7.51 7.95 -3.25
C ARG A 108 -8.82 7.31 -3.72
N TYR A 109 -9.11 6.08 -3.29
CA TYR A 109 -10.26 5.30 -3.79
C TYR A 109 -11.34 5.06 -2.73
N LEU A 110 -10.94 4.98 -1.47
CA LEU A 110 -11.81 4.90 -0.30
C LEU A 110 -11.53 6.19 0.46
N ASP A 111 -12.54 7.02 0.74
CA ASP A 111 -12.38 8.09 1.73
C ASP A 111 -11.94 7.41 3.03
N ALA A 112 -10.63 7.39 3.29
CA ALA A 112 -10.01 6.46 4.21
C ALA A 112 -10.26 6.96 5.63
N SER A 113 -11.48 6.70 6.08
CA SER A 113 -11.89 6.97 7.45
C SER A 113 -10.99 6.18 8.40
N SER A 114 -10.69 6.78 9.55
CA SER A 114 -9.90 6.16 10.62
C SER A 114 -10.44 4.79 11.03
N ILE A 115 -11.74 4.55 10.87
CA ILE A 115 -12.41 3.26 11.08
C ILE A 115 -11.90 2.18 10.10
N VAL A 116 -11.75 2.50 8.81
CA VAL A 116 -11.26 1.54 7.81
C VAL A 116 -9.83 1.16 8.13
N PHE A 117 -9.00 2.14 8.47
CA PHE A 117 -7.63 1.90 8.91
C PHE A 117 -7.57 1.04 10.17
N ALA A 118 -8.45 1.29 11.15
CA ALA A 118 -8.55 0.45 12.36
C ALA A 118 -8.88 -1.01 12.03
N ILE A 119 -9.85 -1.27 11.14
CA ILE A 119 -10.19 -2.63 10.69
C ILE A 119 -8.99 -3.28 9.99
N CYS A 120 -8.30 -2.55 9.11
CA CYS A 120 -7.10 -3.05 8.44
C CYS A 120 -5.98 -3.40 9.43
N VAL A 121 -5.77 -2.59 10.47
CA VAL A 121 -4.76 -2.85 11.51
C VAL A 121 -5.12 -4.08 12.35
N VAL A 122 -6.40 -4.25 12.70
CA VAL A 122 -6.87 -5.47 13.38
C VAL A 122 -6.64 -6.69 12.50
N GLY A 123 -7.03 -6.62 11.22
CA GLY A 123 -6.79 -7.68 10.24
C GLY A 123 -5.30 -8.02 10.09
N ALA A 124 -4.43 -7.01 9.99
CA ALA A 124 -2.99 -7.20 9.91
C ALA A 124 -2.42 -7.86 11.18
N SER A 125 -2.95 -7.52 12.36
CA SER A 125 -2.53 -8.12 13.63
C SER A 125 -2.94 -9.59 13.73
N VAL A 126 -4.17 -9.92 13.33
CA VAL A 126 -4.68 -11.30 13.26
C VAL A 126 -3.88 -12.10 12.23
N GLY A 127 -3.68 -11.56 11.03
CA GLY A 127 -2.91 -12.19 9.96
C GLY A 127 -1.45 -12.44 10.36
N SER A 128 -0.81 -11.46 11.00
CA SER A 128 0.57 -11.61 11.49
C SER A 128 0.66 -12.68 12.59
N THR A 129 -0.31 -12.73 13.51
CA THR A 129 -0.36 -13.76 14.55
C THR A 129 -0.53 -15.16 13.95
N ALA A 130 -1.48 -15.32 13.03
CA ALA A 130 -1.71 -16.58 12.33
C ALA A 130 -0.49 -17.01 11.50
N ALA A 131 0.15 -16.07 10.80
CA ALA A 131 1.34 -16.33 10.01
C ALA A 131 2.53 -16.72 10.89
N ASN A 132 2.76 -16.05 12.03
CA ASN A 132 3.82 -16.41 12.97
C ASN A 132 3.58 -17.80 13.58
N TYR A 133 2.35 -18.12 13.96
CA TYR A 133 2.01 -19.44 14.47
C TYR A 133 2.23 -20.54 13.43
N ALA A 134 1.71 -20.34 12.20
CA ALA A 134 1.91 -21.26 11.10
C ALA A 134 3.41 -21.43 10.76
N THR A 135 4.15 -20.33 10.75
CA THR A 135 5.59 -20.31 10.48
C THR A 135 6.38 -21.11 11.52
N GLY A 136 6.09 -20.91 12.81
CA GLY A 136 6.72 -21.68 13.89
C GLY A 136 6.40 -23.17 13.80
N TYR A 137 5.13 -23.52 13.57
CA TYR A 137 4.71 -24.92 13.40
C TYR A 137 5.40 -25.59 12.19
N LEU A 138 5.47 -24.87 11.08
CA LEU A 138 6.06 -25.38 9.84
C LEU A 138 7.58 -25.53 9.94
N PHE A 139 8.24 -24.65 10.71
CA PHE A 139 9.67 -24.73 10.99
C PHE A 139 10.02 -26.01 11.76
N GLU A 140 9.22 -26.37 12.77
CA GLU A 140 9.46 -27.54 13.61
C GLU A 140 9.16 -28.87 12.88
N TYR A 141 8.12 -28.91 12.05
CA TYR A 141 7.67 -30.16 11.40
C TYR A 141 8.25 -30.42 10.00
N MET A 142 8.40 -29.38 9.16
CA MET A 142 8.77 -29.52 7.74
C MET A 142 10.16 -28.94 7.44
N GLY A 143 10.80 -28.34 8.45
CA GLY A 143 12.13 -27.76 8.36
C GLY A 143 12.19 -26.42 7.62
N PRO A 144 13.41 -25.88 7.45
CA PRO A 144 13.62 -24.48 7.05
C PRO A 144 13.04 -24.14 5.67
N ARG A 145 13.06 -25.08 4.72
CA ARG A 145 12.58 -24.85 3.33
C ARG A 145 11.10 -24.50 3.26
N ALA A 146 10.30 -25.01 4.20
CA ALA A 146 8.86 -24.78 4.21
C ALA A 146 8.51 -23.30 4.51
N MET A 147 9.36 -22.58 5.25
CA MET A 147 9.18 -21.14 5.48
C MET A 147 9.23 -20.32 4.20
N LEU A 148 10.12 -20.69 3.27
CA LEU A 148 10.25 -19.98 1.99
C LEU A 148 9.02 -20.17 1.12
N TYR A 149 8.42 -21.37 1.14
CA TYR A 149 7.15 -21.62 0.45
C TYR A 149 5.99 -20.84 1.07
N LEU A 150 5.95 -20.71 2.40
CA LEU A 150 4.96 -19.89 3.09
C LEU A 150 5.11 -18.40 2.73
N PHE A 151 6.35 -17.92 2.64
CA PHE A 151 6.65 -16.56 2.20
C PHE A 151 6.23 -16.33 0.74
N MET A 152 6.51 -17.28 -0.15
CA MET A 152 6.02 -17.26 -1.54
C MET A 152 4.49 -17.22 -1.58
N GLY A 153 3.81 -18.05 -0.78
CA GLY A 153 2.35 -18.05 -0.67
C GLY A 153 1.79 -16.70 -0.22
N CYS A 154 2.42 -16.07 0.77
CA CYS A 154 2.04 -14.72 1.22
C CYS A 154 2.23 -13.67 0.12
N GLY A 155 3.36 -13.71 -0.60
CA GLY A 155 3.60 -12.87 -1.77
C GLY A 155 2.52 -13.05 -2.84
N CYS A 156 2.26 -14.30 -3.25
CA CYS A 156 1.20 -14.61 -4.22
C CYS A 156 -0.18 -14.12 -3.77
N GLY A 157 -0.50 -14.25 -2.48
CA GLY A 157 -1.72 -13.70 -1.89
C GLY A 157 -1.80 -12.18 -2.01
N LEU A 158 -0.71 -11.48 -1.73
CA LEU A 158 -0.62 -10.02 -1.91
C LEU A 158 -0.79 -9.61 -3.38
N LEU A 159 -0.16 -10.34 -4.30
CA LEU A 159 -0.36 -10.13 -5.74
C LEU A 159 -1.81 -10.35 -6.16
N ALA A 160 -2.47 -11.40 -5.66
CA ALA A 160 -3.85 -11.69 -5.96
C ALA A 160 -4.78 -10.59 -5.43
N VAL A 161 -4.58 -10.14 -4.19
CA VAL A 161 -5.33 -9.01 -3.61
C VAL A 161 -5.10 -7.74 -4.43
N PHE A 162 -3.86 -7.44 -4.80
CA PHE A 162 -3.55 -6.30 -5.65
C PHE A 162 -4.17 -6.40 -7.04
N ALA A 163 -4.18 -7.59 -7.65
CA ALA A 163 -4.84 -7.82 -8.93
C ALA A 163 -6.36 -7.61 -8.82
N VAL A 164 -7.00 -8.13 -7.78
CA VAL A 164 -8.43 -7.91 -7.50
C VAL A 164 -8.74 -6.44 -7.31
N MET A 165 -7.89 -5.74 -6.56
CA MET A 165 -7.96 -4.31 -6.29
C MET A 165 -7.80 -3.48 -7.57
N GLN A 166 -6.84 -3.84 -8.44
CA GLN A 166 -6.69 -3.22 -9.75
C GLN A 166 -7.87 -3.51 -10.66
N VAL A 167 -8.41 -4.73 -10.68
CA VAL A 167 -9.60 -5.09 -11.48
C VAL A 167 -10.84 -4.34 -10.99
N SER A 168 -10.99 -4.17 -9.68
CA SER A 168 -12.09 -3.41 -9.07
C SER A 168 -12.02 -1.92 -9.41
N VAL A 169 -10.82 -1.39 -9.64
CA VAL A 169 -10.56 -0.01 -10.06
C VAL A 169 -10.51 0.15 -11.59
N SER A 170 -10.29 -0.94 -12.33
CA SER A 170 -10.19 -0.93 -13.78
C SER A 170 -11.53 -0.52 -14.40
N PRO A 171 -11.56 0.45 -15.32
CA PRO A 171 -12.78 1.12 -15.78
C PRO A 171 -13.70 0.27 -16.66
N LEU A 172 -13.50 -1.05 -16.76
CA LEU A 172 -14.47 -1.95 -17.41
C LEU A 172 -15.82 -2.00 -16.66
N PHE A 173 -15.87 -1.47 -15.43
CA PHE A 173 -17.11 -1.28 -14.67
C PHE A 173 -17.30 0.16 -14.15
N ALA A 174 -16.63 1.15 -14.74
CA ALA A 174 -16.89 2.56 -14.46
C ALA A 174 -17.51 3.25 -15.69
N PRO A 175 -18.84 3.18 -15.90
CA PRO A 175 -19.53 4.24 -16.61
C PRO A 175 -19.35 5.54 -15.81
N GLY A 176 -18.52 6.44 -16.32
CA GLY A 176 -18.58 7.88 -16.03
C GLY A 176 -18.17 8.33 -14.62
N ARG A 177 -16.87 8.58 -14.41
CA ARG A 177 -16.42 9.45 -13.31
C ARG A 177 -15.59 10.65 -13.79
N HIS A 178 -15.90 11.13 -15.00
CA HIS A 178 -15.50 12.47 -15.46
C HIS A 178 -16.60 13.53 -15.21
N THR A 179 -17.82 13.12 -14.86
CA THR A 179 -18.98 14.03 -14.75
C THR A 179 -19.08 14.75 -13.39
N GLN A 180 -18.36 14.32 -12.34
CA GLN A 180 -18.55 14.91 -11.01
C GLN A 180 -17.82 16.24 -10.80
N GLU A 181 -16.67 16.48 -11.44
CA GLU A 181 -16.02 17.81 -11.42
C GLU A 181 -16.75 18.80 -12.34
N GLU A 182 -17.15 18.40 -13.55
CA GLU A 182 -17.89 19.30 -14.46
C GLU A 182 -19.29 19.68 -13.93
N THR A 183 -20.01 18.78 -13.24
CA THR A 183 -21.33 19.09 -12.69
C THR A 183 -21.24 20.02 -11.47
N MET A 184 -20.14 19.96 -10.69
CA MET A 184 -19.94 20.87 -9.57
C MET A 184 -19.54 22.27 -10.05
N GLU A 185 -18.72 22.39 -11.11
CA GLU A 185 -18.43 23.70 -11.72
C GLU A 185 -19.66 24.32 -12.41
N MET A 186 -20.48 23.53 -13.12
CA MET A 186 -21.73 24.02 -13.74
C MET A 186 -22.78 24.47 -12.70
N SER A 187 -22.91 23.76 -11.58
CA SER A 187 -23.85 24.12 -10.51
C SER A 187 -23.42 25.40 -9.77
N VAL A 188 -22.11 25.57 -9.56
CA VAL A 188 -21.55 26.77 -8.92
C VAL A 188 -21.63 28.00 -9.84
N HIS A 189 -21.53 27.83 -11.16
CA HIS A 189 -21.73 28.94 -12.10
C HIS A 189 -23.21 29.31 -12.26
N GLY A 190 -24.12 28.33 -12.33
CA GLY A 190 -25.57 28.57 -12.43
C GLY A 190 -26.17 29.27 -11.21
N ASP A 191 -25.70 28.96 -10.00
CA ASP A 191 -26.17 29.64 -8.76
C ASP A 191 -25.70 31.10 -8.68
N LYS A 192 -24.51 31.42 -9.20
CA LYS A 192 -23.96 32.79 -9.19
C LYS A 192 -24.61 33.73 -10.20
N ASP A 193 -25.13 33.20 -11.30
CA ASP A 193 -25.84 34.00 -12.31
C ASP A 193 -27.30 34.21 -11.91
N GLY A 194 -27.98 33.18 -11.39
CA GLY A 194 -29.36 33.31 -10.90
C GLY A 194 -29.53 34.26 -9.70
N LYS A 195 -28.48 34.44 -8.90
CA LYS A 195 -28.49 35.38 -7.77
C LYS A 195 -28.21 36.83 -8.18
N ARG A 196 -27.51 37.07 -9.28
CA ARG A 196 -27.21 38.42 -9.77
C ARG A 196 -28.44 39.11 -10.37
N ASP A 197 -29.24 38.38 -11.15
CA ASP A 197 -30.49 38.92 -11.72
C ASP A 197 -31.58 39.20 -10.67
N GLY A 198 -31.59 38.46 -9.55
CA GLY A 198 -32.58 38.64 -8.48
C GLY A 198 -32.42 39.95 -7.70
N ASP A 199 -31.19 40.40 -7.50
CA ASP A 199 -30.89 41.62 -6.74
C ASP A 199 -31.15 42.89 -7.59
N ASP A 200 -30.94 42.81 -8.90
CA ASP A 200 -31.16 43.92 -9.85
C ASP A 200 -32.66 44.20 -10.08
N VAL A 201 -33.51 43.16 -10.06
CA VAL A 201 -34.98 43.30 -10.19
C VAL A 201 -35.61 43.90 -8.93
N VAL A 202 -35.09 43.58 -7.74
CA VAL A 202 -35.58 44.13 -6.47
C VAL A 202 -35.15 45.58 -6.28
N ALA A 203 -33.98 45.98 -6.81
CA ALA A 203 -33.49 47.35 -6.71
C ALA A 203 -34.25 48.37 -7.60
N ASN A 204 -35.01 47.93 -8.61
CA ASN A 204 -35.71 48.82 -9.57
C ASN A 204 -37.24 48.92 -9.35
N ALA A 205 -37.78 48.30 -8.29
CA ALA A 205 -39.21 48.42 -7.96
C ALA A 205 -39.48 49.67 -7.10
N ASN A 206 -39.27 50.86 -7.66
CA ASN A 206 -39.70 52.12 -7.04
C ASN A 206 -41.19 52.38 -7.36
N PRO A 207 -42.07 52.68 -6.40
CA PRO A 207 -43.51 52.84 -6.66
C PRO A 207 -43.80 54.15 -7.44
N PRO A 208 -44.84 54.18 -8.29
CA PRO A 208 -45.22 55.40 -8.99
C PRO A 208 -45.81 56.43 -8.01
N MET A 209 -45.14 57.57 -7.88
CA MET A 209 -45.74 58.81 -7.42
C MET A 209 -46.75 59.32 -8.47
N SER A 210 -48.02 59.41 -8.10
CA SER A 210 -48.95 60.35 -8.76
C SER A 210 -49.84 61.03 -7.73
N SER A 211 -49.36 62.20 -7.28
CA SER A 211 -50.09 63.45 -7.19
C SER A 211 -51.53 63.43 -6.66
N GLN A 212 -51.66 63.75 -5.37
CA GLN A 212 -52.69 64.64 -4.86
C GLN A 212 -52.50 66.04 -5.47
N GLN A 213 -53.53 66.58 -6.16
CA GLN A 213 -53.89 68.02 -6.17
C GLN A 213 -55.02 68.29 -7.18
N LYS A 214 -56.25 68.50 -6.69
CA LYS A 214 -56.94 69.79 -6.81
C LYS A 214 -58.11 69.88 -5.83
#